data_AF-A0A353F866-F1
#
_entry.id   AF-A0A353F866-F1
#
_cell.length_a   1.000
_cell.length_b   1.000
_cell.length_c   1.000
_cell.angle_alpha   90.00
_cell.angle_beta   90.00
_cell.angle_gamma   90.00
#
_symmetry.space_group_name_H-M   'P 1'
#
loop_
_entity.id
_entity.type
_entity.pdbx_description
1 polymer ?
#
loop_
_entity_poly.entity_id
_entity_poly.type
_entity_poly.pdbx_seq_one_letter_code
_entity_poly.pdbx_strand_id
1 'polypeptide(L)' 'MSEAVQLSEEQRRLIEKMGVGGEKNGMPPAPARIMALLMVSPETELTFDQVRETLNLSKSATSNAINMLLT' A
#
# COMPACT_ATOMS: atom_id res chain seq x y z
N MET A 1 -5.46 -11.20 16.16
CA MET A 1 -5.44 -11.80 14.80
C MET A 1 -4.89 -10.72 13.89
N SER A 2 -3.99 -11.05 12.95
CA SER A 2 -3.54 -10.02 11.99
C SER A 2 -4.67 -9.69 11.03
N GLU A 3 -4.82 -8.41 10.72
CA GLU A 3 -5.76 -7.90 9.71
C GLU A 3 -5.11 -7.84 8.32
N ALA A 4 -3.88 -8.34 8.15
CA ALA A 4 -3.19 -8.26 6.86
C ALA A 4 -3.92 -9.05 5.76
N VAL A 5 -4.02 -8.42 4.58
CA VAL A 5 -4.59 -8.99 3.36
C VAL A 5 -3.74 -10.17 2.89
N GLN A 6 -4.42 -11.24 2.48
CA GLN A 6 -3.75 -12.40 1.90
C GLN A 6 -3.35 -12.11 0.46
N LEU A 7 -2.07 -11.84 0.25
CA LEU A 7 -1.47 -11.57 -1.05
C LEU A 7 -0.62 -12.75 -1.50
N SER A 8 -0.72 -13.09 -2.79
CA SER A 8 0.24 -13.96 -3.45
C SER A 8 1.63 -13.33 -3.50
N GLU A 9 2.64 -14.17 -3.68
CA GLU A 9 4.03 -13.71 -3.83
C GLU A 9 4.21 -12.74 -4.99
N GLU A 10 3.43 -12.91 -6.07
CA GLU A 10 3.52 -12.02 -7.22
C GLU A 10 2.89 -10.65 -6.96
N GLN A 11 1.75 -10.61 -6.26
CA GLN A 11 1.14 -9.34 -5.84
C GLN A 11 2.08 -8.58 -4.88
N ARG A 12 2.71 -9.28 -3.92
CA ARG A 12 3.71 -8.67 -3.02
C ARG A 12 4.88 -8.09 -3.81
N ARG A 13 5.44 -8.85 -4.76
CA ARG A 13 6.51 -8.35 -5.63
C ARG A 13 6.10 -7.15 -6.47
N LEU A 14 4.88 -7.14 -7.00
CA LEU A 14 4.38 -6.02 -7.78
C LEU A 14 4.26 -4.76 -6.93
N ILE A 15 3.72 -4.88 -5.71
CA ILE A 15 3.60 -3.77 -4.75
C ILE A 15 4.96 -3.14 -4.47
N GLU A 16 5.99 -3.95 -4.21
CA GLU A 16 7.34 -3.41 -3.95
C GLU A 16 7.96 -2.77 -5.19
N LYS A 17 7.80 -3.38 -6.38
CA LYS A 17 8.28 -2.79 -7.64
C LYS A 17 7.62 -1.44 -7.93
N MET A 18 6.32 -1.31 -7.68
CA MET A 18 5.61 -0.04 -7.86
C MET A 18 5.99 0.98 -6.78
N GLY A 19 6.23 0.53 -5.55
CA GLY A 19 6.77 1.35 -4.46
C GLY A 19 8.10 2.01 -4.81
N VAL A 20 9.05 1.23 -5.32
CA VAL A 20 10.36 1.73 -5.77
C VAL A 20 10.24 2.52 -7.08
N GLY A 21 9.36 2.10 -7.99
CA GLY A 21 9.13 2.76 -9.28
C GLY A 21 8.51 4.16 -9.14
N GLY A 22 7.68 4.37 -8.12
CA GLY A 22 7.04 5.66 -7.83
C GLY A 22 8.03 6.79 -7.59
N GLU A 23 9.20 6.51 -6.99
CA GLU A 23 10.22 7.53 -6.70
C GLU A 23 10.72 8.22 -7.98
N LYS A 24 10.82 7.47 -9.08
CA LYS A 24 11.25 8.03 -10.39
C LYS A 24 10.24 9.03 -10.96
N ASN A 25 8.99 8.95 -10.53
CA ASN A 25 7.90 9.82 -10.96
C ASN A 25 7.54 10.89 -9.91
N GLY A 26 8.38 11.05 -8.87
CA GLY A 26 8.17 12.03 -7.80
C GLY A 26 7.14 11.60 -6.74
N MET A 27 6.68 10.35 -6.74
CA MET A 27 5.79 9.82 -5.72
C MET A 27 6.60 9.12 -4.63
N PRO A 28 6.40 9.46 -3.33
CA PRO A 28 7.07 8.74 -2.25
C PRO A 28 6.67 7.26 -2.20
N PRO A 29 7.51 6.37 -1.64
CA PRO A 29 7.25 4.93 -1.64
C PRO A 29 5.95 4.50 -0.96
N ALA A 30 5.57 5.15 0.16
CA ALA A 30 4.40 4.77 0.93
C ALA A 30 3.07 4.93 0.13
N PRO A 31 2.72 6.12 -0.41
CA PRO A 31 1.53 6.26 -1.25
C PRO A 31 1.59 5.39 -2.51
N ALA A 32 2.77 5.19 -3.11
CA ALA A 32 2.92 4.29 -4.26
C ALA A 32 2.58 2.82 -3.90
N ARG A 33 3.06 2.33 -2.75
CA ARG A 33 2.73 0.97 -2.25
C ARG A 33 1.25 0.83 -1.89
N ILE A 34 0.64 1.87 -1.32
CA ILE A 34 -0.81 1.86 -1.03
C ILE A 34 -1.62 1.81 -2.32
N MET A 35 -1.31 2.65 -3.30
CA MET A 35 -1.96 2.61 -4.62
C MET A 35 -1.81 1.24 -5.27
N ALA A 36 -0.61 0.67 -5.22
CA ALA A 36 -0.35 -0.67 -5.74
C ALA A 36 -1.18 -1.75 -5.06
N LEU A 37 -1.26 -1.71 -3.73
CA LEU A 37 -2.08 -2.64 -2.95
C LEU A 37 -3.55 -2.54 -3.38
N LEU A 38 -4.10 -1.33 -3.50
CA LEU A 38 -5.49 -1.13 -3.91
C LEU A 38 -5.78 -1.63 -5.33
N MET A 39 -4.80 -1.57 -6.23
CA MET A 39 -4.95 -2.07 -7.61
C MET A 39 -4.93 -3.59 -7.73
N VAL A 40 -4.24 -4.29 -6.83
CA VAL A 40 -4.05 -5.75 -6.93
C VAL A 40 -4.72 -6.55 -5.82
N SER A 41 -5.31 -5.87 -4.83
CA SER A 41 -6.01 -6.49 -3.73
C SER A 41 -7.14 -7.38 -4.26
N PRO A 42 -7.30 -8.61 -3.72
CA PRO A 42 -8.49 -9.43 -4.00
C PRO A 42 -9.75 -8.91 -3.29
N GLU A 43 -9.60 -7.99 -2.34
CA GLU A 43 -10.68 -7.35 -1.60
C GLU A 43 -11.05 -6.01 -2.24
N THR A 44 -12.35 -5.73 -2.36
CA THR A 44 -12.87 -4.51 -3.02
C THR A 44 -12.55 -3.24 -2.23
N GLU A 45 -12.53 -3.35 -0.90
CA GLU A 45 -12.23 -2.26 0.03
C GLU A 45 -11.31 -2.78 1.12
N LEU A 46 -10.47 -1.90 1.65
CA LEU A 46 -9.55 -2.20 2.74
C LEU A 46 -9.74 -1.20 3.87
N THR A 47 -9.76 -1.67 5.10
CA THR A 47 -9.69 -0.80 6.26
C THR A 47 -8.31 -0.16 6.37
N PHE A 48 -8.23 0.92 7.15
CA PHE A 48 -6.96 1.56 7.47
C PHE A 48 -5.93 0.57 8.07
N ASP A 49 -6.37 -0.29 8.98
CA ASP A 49 -5.50 -1.25 9.66
C ASP A 49 -5.07 -2.40 8.73
N GLN A 50 -5.95 -2.84 7.81
CA GLN A 50 -5.56 -3.79 6.77
C GLN A 50 -4.42 -3.22 5.90
N VAL A 51 -4.52 -1.96 5.46
CA VAL A 51 -3.45 -1.30 4.68
C VAL A 51 -2.16 -1.20 5.50
N ARG A 52 -2.27 -0.74 6.75
CA ARG A 52 -1.14 -0.55 7.66
C ARG A 52 -0.38 -1.86 7.90
N GLU A 53 -1.09 -2.93 8.24
CA GLU A 53 -0.49 -4.23 8.55
C GLU A 53 0.05 -4.92 7.31
N THR A 54 -0.68 -4.86 6.18
CA THR A 54 -0.24 -5.49 4.92
C THR A 54 1.06 -4.90 4.40
N LEU A 55 1.24 -3.58 4.52
CA LEU A 55 2.43 -2.87 4.02
C LEU A 55 3.49 -2.62 5.09
N ASN A 56 3.23 -3.04 6.33
CA ASN A 56 4.06 -2.80 7.51
C ASN A 56 4.42 -1.30 7.69
N LEU A 57 3.40 -0.45 7.62
CA LEU A 57 3.53 0.99 7.82
C LEU A 57 3.17 1.38 9.26
N SER A 58 3.71 2.51 9.73
CA SER A 58 3.23 3.10 10.98
C SER A 58 1.86 3.75 10.77
N LYS A 59 1.13 4.03 11.87
CA LYS A 59 -0.15 4.76 11.80
C LYS A 59 0.00 6.12 11.11
N SER A 60 1.02 6.90 11.48
CA SER A 60 1.26 8.21 10.86
C SER A 60 1.67 8.10 9.39
N ALA A 61 2.53 7.14 9.03
CA ALA A 61 2.92 6.92 7.64
C ALA A 61 1.72 6.51 6.76
N THR A 62 0.86 5.62 7.28
CA THR A 62 -0.36 5.17 6.60
C THR A 62 -1.31 6.34 6.38
N SER A 63 -1.57 7.14 7.42
CA SER A 63 -2.46 8.31 7.33
C SER A 63 -1.94 9.35 6.34
N ASN A 64 -0.65 9.67 6.38
CA ASN A 64 -0.06 10.66 5.48
C ASN A 64 -0.12 10.18 4.03
N ALA A 65 0.24 8.92 3.79
CA ALA A 65 0.23 8.35 2.45
C ALA A 65 -1.19 8.28 1.85
N ILE A 66 -2.20 7.90 2.63
CA ILE A 66 -3.61 7.91 2.17
C ILE A 66 -4.04 9.34 1.83
N ASN A 67 -3.77 10.31 2.72
CA ASN A 67 -4.15 11.71 2.46
C ASN A 67 -3.49 12.27 1.19
N MET A 68 -2.23 11.93 0.92
CA MET A 68 -1.55 12.32 -0.33
C MET A 68 -2.20 11.76 -1.59
N LEU A 69 -2.92 10.63 -1.51
CA LEU A 69 -3.62 10.06 -2.66
C LEU A 69 -5.00 10.68 -2.89
N LEU A 70 -5.56 11.36 -1.89
CA LEU A 70 -6.89 11.99 -1.95
C LEU A 70 -6.84 13.45 -2.39
N THR A 71 -5.65 14.04 -2.44
CA THR A 71 -5.39 15.47 -2.75
C THR A 71 -4.63 15.62 -4.06
#